data_AF-A0A3P7NLG2-F1
#
_entry.id   AF-A0A3P7NLG2-F1
#
_cell.length_a   1.000
_cell.length_b   1.000
_cell.length_c   1.000
_cell.angle_alpha   90.00
_cell.angle_beta   90.00
_cell.angle_gamma   90.00
#
_symmetry.space_group_name_H-M   'P 1'
#
loop_
_entity.id
_entity.type
_entity.pdbx_description
1 polymer ?
#
loop_
_entity_poly.entity_id
_entity_poly.type
_entity_poly.pdbx_seq_one_letter_code
_entity_poly.pdbx_strand_id
1 'polypeptide(L)' 'MSKSQGPEAGTIWLTDTPDVIRRKVGRAQTDSLRGVSYDPVARPGIANLIQLYSALKVCHYCFLSL' A
#
# COMPACT_ATOMS: atom_id res chain seq x y z
N MET A 1 -9.27 4.91 3.30
CA MET A 1 -9.47 3.67 4.07
C MET A 1 -10.56 3.91 5.10
N SER A 2 -11.64 3.13 5.12
CA SER A 2 -12.69 3.23 6.15
C SER A 2 -13.08 1.82 6.60
N LYS A 3 -13.18 1.61 7.92
CA LYS A 3 -13.60 0.35 8.52
C LYS A 3 -15.07 -0.01 8.22
N SER A 4 -15.85 0.97 7.76
CA SER A 4 -17.29 0.84 7.45
C SER A 4 -17.58 0.26 6.06
N GLN A 5 -16.58 0.24 5.18
CA GLN A 5 -16.69 -0.43 3.90
C GLN A 5 -16.31 -1.89 4.15
N GLY A 6 -17.18 -2.83 3.77
CA GLY A 6 -17.05 -4.25 4.12
C GLY A 6 -15.72 -4.90 3.70
N PRO A 7 -15.47 -6.17 4.07
CA PRO A 7 -14.16 -6.84 3.91
C PRO A 7 -13.61 -6.87 2.47
N GLU A 8 -14.43 -6.60 1.47
CA GLU A 8 -14.05 -6.52 0.05
C GLU A 8 -13.48 -5.16 -0.38
N ALA A 9 -13.64 -4.11 0.43
CA ALA A 9 -13.42 -2.73 0.01
C ALA A 9 -12.10 -2.15 0.56
N GLY A 10 -11.06 -2.15 -0.27
CA GLY A 10 -9.88 -1.27 -0.14
C GLY A 10 -9.16 -1.26 1.21
N THR A 11 -9.36 -2.28 2.04
CA THR A 11 -8.88 -2.34 3.43
C THR A 11 -8.18 -3.67 3.63
N ILE A 12 -6.93 -3.59 4.11
CA ILE A 12 -6.12 -4.74 4.49
C ILE A 12 -6.26 -4.94 6.00
N TRP A 13 -6.77 -6.10 6.41
CA TRP A 13 -6.89 -6.45 7.83
C TRP A 13 -5.64 -7.19 8.30
N LEU A 14 -5.29 -7.04 9.56
CA LEU A 14 -4.17 -7.77 10.17
C LEU A 14 -4.43 -9.29 10.26
N THR A 15 -5.71 -9.67 10.23
CA THR A 15 -6.17 -11.07 10.24
C THR A 15 -6.35 -11.64 8.83
N ASP A 16 -6.13 -10.86 7.77
CA ASP A 16 -6.21 -11.38 6.40
C ASP A 16 -5.11 -12.41 6.15
N THR A 17 -5.43 -13.49 5.43
CA THR A 17 -4.42 -14.45 5.01
C THR A 17 -3.49 -13.85 3.95
N PRO A 18 -2.25 -14.35 3.80
CA PRO A 18 -1.31 -13.83 2.82
C PRO A 18 -1.87 -13.76 1.39
N ASP A 19 -2.70 -14.72 1.00
CA ASP A 19 -3.30 -14.77 -0.33
C ASP A 19 -4.40 -13.71 -0.53
N VAL A 20 -5.16 -13.42 0.53
CA VAL A 20 -6.14 -12.31 0.52
C VAL A 20 -5.40 -10.98 0.41
N ILE A 21 -4.32 -10.79 1.17
CA ILE A 21 -3.51 -9.57 1.11
C ILE A 21 -2.94 -9.37 -0.30
N ARG A 22 -2.32 -10.40 -0.89
CA ARG A 22 -1.78 -10.35 -2.27
C ARG A 22 -2.85 -9.97 -3.28
N ARG A 23 -4.05 -10.56 -3.16
CA ARG A 23 -5.18 -10.26 -4.04
C ARG A 23 -5.69 -8.82 -3.89
N LYS A 24 -5.77 -8.31 -2.66
CA LYS A 24 -6.18 -6.92 -2.37
C LYS A 24 -5.17 -5.92 -2.93
N VAL A 25 -3.87 -6.15 -2.71
CA VAL A 25 -2.80 -5.29 -3.23
C VAL A 25 -2.76 -5.33 -4.76
N GLY A 26 -2.86 -6.50 -5.38
CA GLY A 26 -2.83 -6.64 -6.84
C GLY A 26 -4.04 -6.03 -7.57
N ARG A 27 -5.16 -5.81 -6.87
CA ARG A 27 -6.37 -5.17 -7.41
C ARG A 27 -6.51 -3.71 -7.01
N ALA A 28 -5.54 -3.16 -6.27
CA ALA A 28 -5.59 -1.78 -5.82
C ALA A 28 -5.69 -0.82 -7.02
N GLN A 29 -6.58 0.17 -6.90
CA GLN A 29 -6.77 1.16 -7.95
C GLN A 29 -5.49 1.98 -8.14
N THR A 30 -4.98 1.97 -9.36
CA THR A 30 -3.81 2.74 -9.81
C THR A 30 -4.20 3.58 -11.02
N ASP A 31 -3.27 4.38 -11.51
CA ASP A 31 -3.43 5.13 -12.75
C ASP A 31 -2.95 4.33 -13.97
N SER A 32 -3.29 4.83 -15.17
CA SER A 32 -2.94 4.19 -16.45
C SER A 32 -1.52 4.50 -16.93
N LEU A 33 -0.75 5.33 -16.21
CA LEU A 33 0.59 5.73 -16.65
C LEU A 33 1.58 4.60 -16.34
N ARG A 34 2.46 4.33 -17.30
CA ARG A 34 3.55 3.37 -17.11
C ARG A 34 4.62 3.94 -16.19
N GLY A 35 5.17 3.08 -15.34
CA GLY A 35 6.27 3.42 -14.44
C GLY A 35 5.81 3.78 -13.03
N VAL A 36 6.74 3.61 -12.08
CA VAL A 36 6.51 3.85 -10.66
C VAL A 36 7.13 5.21 -10.29
N SER A 37 6.29 6.19 -9.97
CA SER A 37 6.72 7.49 -9.45
C SER A 37 5.91 7.87 -8.22
N TYR A 38 6.53 8.62 -7.31
CA TYR A 38 5.87 9.12 -6.11
C TYR A 38 5.35 10.53 -6.36
N ASP A 39 4.05 10.65 -6.55
CA ASP A 39 3.34 11.93 -6.62
C ASP A 39 1.99 11.80 -5.88
N PRO A 40 1.88 12.31 -4.64
CA PRO A 40 0.66 12.16 -3.85
C PRO A 40 -0.52 13.00 -4.37
N VAL A 41 -0.25 14.02 -5.20
CA VAL A 41 -1.29 14.91 -5.75
C VAL A 41 -1.81 14.36 -7.07
N ALA A 42 -0.92 14.08 -8.02
CA ALA A 42 -1.31 13.60 -9.34
C ALA A 42 -1.55 12.08 -9.41
N ARG A 43 -0.89 11.29 -8.55
CA ARG A 43 -0.94 9.81 -8.54
C ARG A 43 -1.20 9.24 -7.14
N PRO A 44 -2.34 9.57 -6.49
CA PRO A 44 -2.59 9.21 -5.10
C PRO A 44 -2.63 7.69 -4.85
N GLY A 45 -3.09 6.89 -5.81
CA GLY A 45 -3.16 5.43 -5.69
C GLY A 45 -1.77 4.77 -5.58
N ILE A 46 -0.87 5.13 -6.49
CA ILE A 46 0.51 4.62 -6.48
C ILE A 46 1.29 5.18 -5.30
N ALA A 47 1.15 6.47 -5.00
CA ALA A 47 1.81 7.08 -3.85
C ALA A 47 1.46 6.37 -2.54
N ASN A 48 0.19 5.99 -2.35
CA ASN A 48 -0.26 5.21 -1.19
C ASN A 48 0.40 3.82 -1.10
N LEU A 49 0.51 3.10 -2.23
CA LEU A 49 1.18 1.80 -2.26
C LEU A 49 2.69 1.90 -1.96
N ILE A 50 3.36 2.94 -2.48
CA ILE A 50 4.77 3.22 -2.19
C ILE A 50 4.96 3.51 -0.69
N GLN A 51 4.08 4.31 -0.10
CA GLN A 51 4.13 4.60 1.34
C GLN A 51 3.96 3.33 2.18
N LEU A 52 2.97 2.50 1.87
CA LEU A 52 2.77 1.20 2.54
C LEU A 52 4.02 0.32 2.43
N TYR A 53 4.62 0.24 1.25
CA TYR A 53 5.86 -0.52 1.06
C TYR A 53 7.02 0.05 1.90
N SER A 54 7.18 1.38 1.92
CA SER A 54 8.26 2.03 2.67
C SER A 54 8.14 1.83 4.19
N ALA A 55 6.91 1.82 4.72
CA ALA A 55 6.64 1.63 6.15
C ALA A 55 6.84 0.17 6.58
N LEU A 56 6.49 -0.79 5.73
CA LEU A 56 6.62 -2.23 6.02
C LEU A 56 8.02 -2.76 5.72
N LYS A 57 8.75 -2.13 4.79
CA LYS A 57 10.14 -2.47 4.52
C LYS A 57 10.95 -2.06 5.75
N VAL A 58 11.40 -3.07 6.49
CA VAL A 58 12.34 -2.88 7.60
C VAL A 58 13.53 -2.10 7.08
N CYS A 59 13.65 -0.86 7.55
CA CYS A 59 14.75 0.00 7.22
C CYS A 59 15.97 -0.52 7.97
N HIS A 60 16.75 -1.37 7.33
CA HIS A 60 17.98 -1.97 7.89
C HIS A 60 19.08 -0.92 8.21
N TYR A 61 18.81 0.37 7.96
CA TYR A 61 19.72 1.49 8.21
C TYR A 61 19.22 2.49 9.26
N CYS A 62 18.00 2.35 9.82
CA CYS A 62 17.48 3.33 10.77
C CYS A 62 17.97 3.12 12.22
N PHE A 63 18.63 1.99 12.52
CA PHE A 63 19.18 1.72 13.85
C PHE A 63 20.59 2.32 14.10
N LEU A 64 21.17 3.02 13.12
CA LEU A 64 22.54 3.55 13.17
C LEU A 64 22.65 5.07 13.32
N SER A 65 21.54 5.76 13.63
CA SER A 65 21.52 7.22 13.84
C SER A 65 20.92 7.64 15.19
N LEU A 66 21.13 6.83 16.24
CA LEU A 66 20.95 7.23 17.63
C LEU A 66 22.33 7.32 18.31
#